data_AF-A0A355I634-F1
#
_entry.id   AF-A0A355I634-F1
#
_cell.length_a   1.000
_cell.length_b   1.000
_cell.length_c   1.000
_cell.angle_alpha   90.00
_cell.angle_beta   90.00
_cell.angle_gamma   90.00
#
_symmetry.space_group_name_H-M   'P 1'
#
loop_
_entity.id
_entity.type
_entity.pdbx_description
1 polymer ?
#
loop_
_entity_poly.entity_id
_entity_poly.type
_entity_poly.pdbx_seq_one_letter_code
_entity_poly.pdbx_strand_id
1 'polypeptide(L)'
;MPKKELLVQKKSTPEETHVILQRSRAALAELSEFSHDAMEQALRSLAETMGIKAGQVFMPLRVAITGRTATPGIFETMDALGKERVLKRLDQAITVLN
;
A
#
# COMPACT_ATOMS: atom_id res chain seq x y z
N MET A 1 -9.17 -1.27 -12.09
CA MET A 1 -8.70 -0.51 -10.92
C MET A 1 -9.62 -0.80 -9.75
N PRO A 2 -9.12 -0.82 -8.50
CA PRO A 2 -9.98 -0.99 -7.33
C PRO A 2 -11.03 0.12 -7.26
N LYS A 3 -12.24 -0.22 -6.82
CA LYS A 3 -13.27 0.78 -6.53
C LYS A 3 -12.83 1.63 -5.33
N LYS A 4 -13.12 2.94 -5.35
CA LYS A 4 -12.82 3.88 -4.25
C LYS A 4 -13.31 3.36 -2.89
N GLU A 5 -14.51 2.79 -2.89
CA GLU A 5 -15.16 2.15 -1.73
C GLU A 5 -14.36 1.02 -1.08
N LEU A 6 -13.53 0.32 -1.85
CA LEU A 6 -12.70 -0.77 -1.33
C LEU A 6 -11.38 -0.27 -0.74
N LEU A 7 -10.89 0.89 -1.21
CA LEU A 7 -9.64 1.49 -0.73
C LEU A 7 -9.81 2.10 0.67
N VAL A 8 -10.98 2.70 0.92
CA VAL A 8 -11.29 3.39 2.18
C VAL A 8 -11.85 2.39 3.19
N GLN A 9 -11.09 2.14 4.26
CA GLN A 9 -11.51 1.24 5.33
C GLN A 9 -12.57 1.88 6.24
N LYS A 10 -13.36 1.06 6.95
CA LYS A 10 -14.45 1.49 7.87
C LYS A 10 -14.08 2.56 8.91
N LYS A 11 -12.79 2.73 9.23
CA LYS A 11 -12.28 3.70 10.21
C LYS A 11 -11.26 4.68 9.62
N SER A 12 -11.31 4.90 8.31
CA SER A 12 -10.42 5.81 7.58
C SER A 12 -11.24 6.67 6.65
N THR A 13 -10.72 7.85 6.32
CA THR A 13 -11.25 8.76 5.31
C THR A 13 -10.55 8.56 3.95
N PRO A 14 -11.15 9.01 2.83
CA PRO A 14 -10.48 9.07 1.54
C PRO A 14 -9.15 9.82 1.59
N GLU A 15 -9.09 10.94 2.33
CA GLU A 15 -7.93 11.80 2.46
C GLU A 15 -6.80 11.09 3.21
N GLU A 16 -7.10 10.45 4.34
CA GLU A 16 -6.13 9.63 5.08
C GLU A 16 -5.63 8.46 4.22
N THR A 17 -6.54 7.78 3.51
CA THR A 17 -6.19 6.66 2.62
C THR A 17 -5.26 7.14 1.50
N HIS A 18 -5.54 8.31 0.93
CA HIS A 18 -4.72 8.93 -0.11
C HIS A 18 -3.30 9.22 0.41
N VAL A 19 -3.18 9.86 1.59
CA VAL A 19 -1.89 10.11 2.23
C VAL A 19 -1.14 8.81 2.51
N ILE A 20 -1.80 7.79 3.05
CA ILE A 20 -1.19 6.48 3.34
C ILE A 20 -0.61 5.86 2.05
N LEU A 21 -1.37 5.85 0.95
CA LEU A 21 -0.91 5.28 -0.31
C LEU A 21 0.23 6.07 -0.95
N GLN A 22 0.18 7.41 -0.89
CA GLN A 22 1.27 8.27 -1.37
C GLN A 22 2.58 8.01 -0.62
N ARG A 23 2.50 7.95 0.71
CA ARG A 23 3.66 7.69 1.58
C ARG A 23 4.20 6.27 1.40
N SER A 24 3.32 5.29 1.26
CA SER A 24 3.71 3.90 0.98
C SER A 24 4.42 3.77 -0.37
N ARG A 25 3.89 4.42 -1.42
CA ARG A 25 4.52 4.46 -2.73
C ARG A 25 5.92 5.06 -2.66
N ALA A 26 6.09 6.18 -1.96
CA ALA A 26 7.40 6.82 -1.78
C ALA A 26 8.38 5.88 -1.07
N ALA A 27 7.98 5.30 0.07
CA ALA A 27 8.82 4.37 0.81
C ALA A 27 9.28 3.16 -0.04
N LEU A 28 8.37 2.59 -0.83
CA LEU A 28 8.68 1.47 -1.71
C LEU A 28 9.57 1.86 -2.91
N ALA A 29 9.48 3.10 -3.39
CA ALA A 29 10.30 3.60 -4.49
C ALA A 29 11.77 3.77 -4.07
N GLU A 30 12.02 4.15 -2.82
CA GLU A 30 13.38 4.35 -2.27
C GLU A 30 14.10 3.04 -1.91
N LEU A 31 13.40 1.90 -1.90
CA LEU A 31 14.02 0.61 -1.62
C LEU A 31 15.07 0.24 -2.69
N SER A 32 16.30 -0.01 -2.24
CA SER A 32 17.37 -0.56 -3.07
C SER A 32 17.13 -2.03 -3.44
N GLU A 33 16.47 -2.77 -2.55
CA GLU A 33 16.09 -4.17 -2.75
C GLU A 33 14.57 -4.33 -2.53
N PHE A 34 13.89 -4.99 -3.47
CA PHE A 34 12.43 -5.17 -3.43
C PHE A 34 12.06 -6.56 -2.89
N SER A 35 12.65 -6.96 -1.76
CA SER A 35 12.41 -8.24 -1.09
C SER A 35 11.32 -8.13 -0.02
N HIS A 36 10.79 -9.28 0.43
CA HIS A 36 9.78 -9.36 1.48
C HIS A 36 10.18 -8.54 2.71
N ASP A 37 11.33 -8.86 3.31
CA ASP A 37 11.79 -8.27 4.56
C ASP A 37 12.00 -6.76 4.44
N ALA A 38 12.59 -6.31 3.32
CA ALA A 38 12.81 -4.90 3.06
C ALA A 38 11.48 -4.12 2.94
N MET A 39 10.50 -4.68 2.21
CA MET A 39 9.18 -4.07 2.08
C MET A 39 8.41 -4.05 3.41
N GLU A 40 8.44 -5.15 4.16
CA GLU A 40 7.76 -5.24 5.45
C GLU A 40 8.35 -4.24 6.45
N GLN A 41 9.68 -4.22 6.59
CA GLN A 41 10.37 -3.29 7.48
C GLN A 41 10.03 -1.84 7.11
N ALA A 42 10.18 -1.46 5.83
CA ALA A 42 9.90 -0.10 5.39
C ALA A 42 8.47 0.33 5.68
N LEU A 43 7.47 -0.52 5.40
CA LEU A 43 6.07 -0.18 5.61
C LEU A 43 5.64 -0.21 7.09
N ARG A 44 6.28 -1.03 7.93
CA ARG A 44 6.08 -1.00 9.39
C ARG A 44 6.66 0.27 10.00
N SER A 45 7.90 0.62 9.65
CA SER A 45 8.52 1.88 10.08
C SER A 45 7.73 3.11 9.59
N LEU A 46 7.11 3.02 8.42
CA LEU A 46 6.21 4.06 7.91
C LEU A 46 4.98 4.21 8.82
N ALA A 47 4.34 3.11 9.20
CA ALA A 47 3.19 3.12 10.11
C ALA A 47 3.56 3.73 11.47
N GLU A 48 4.71 3.35 12.03
CA GLU A 48 5.26 3.91 13.27
C GLU A 48 5.48 5.42 13.15
N THR A 49 6.12 5.87 12.07
CA THR A 49 6.37 7.30 11.80
C THR A 49 5.07 8.10 11.64
N MET A 50 4.03 7.48 11.10
CA MET A 50 2.70 8.07 10.97
C MET A 50 1.86 7.98 12.26
N GLY A 51 2.33 7.28 13.29
CA GLY A 51 1.57 7.08 14.53
C GLY A 51 0.33 6.21 14.37
N ILE A 52 0.30 5.32 13.37
CA ILE A 52 -0.84 4.45 13.04
C ILE A 52 -0.45 2.97 13.13
N LYS A 53 -1.45 2.08 13.18
CA LYS A 53 -1.21 0.64 13.18
C LYS A 53 -0.78 0.17 11.79
N ALA A 54 0.15 -0.78 11.71
CA ALA A 54 0.60 -1.37 10.45
C ALA A 54 -0.57 -1.87 9.56
N GLY A 55 -1.63 -2.44 10.16
CA GLY A 55 -2.83 -2.86 9.43
C GLY A 55 -3.57 -1.71 8.70
N GLN A 56 -3.43 -0.47 9.18
CA GLN A 56 -3.98 0.72 8.50
C GLN A 56 -3.18 1.06 7.23
N VAL A 57 -1.91 0.64 7.13
CA VAL A 57 -1.09 0.76 5.92
C VAL A 57 -1.27 -0.43 4.99
N PHE A 58 -1.27 -1.65 5.54
CA PHE A 58 -1.26 -2.88 4.74
C PHE A 58 -2.58 -3.14 4.00
N MET A 59 -3.71 -2.83 4.62
CA MET A 59 -5.02 -3.08 4.00
C MET A 59 -5.28 -2.20 2.76
N PRO A 60 -5.05 -0.87 2.80
CA PRO A 60 -5.19 -0.03 1.61
C PRO A 60 -4.19 -0.43 0.54
N LEU A 61 -2.94 -0.76 0.92
CA LEU A 61 -1.93 -1.26 0.00
C LEU A 61 -2.39 -2.53 -0.73
N ARG A 62 -2.93 -3.50 0.02
CA ARG A 62 -3.49 -4.74 -0.53
C ARG A 62 -4.56 -4.46 -1.58
N VAL A 63 -5.53 -3.63 -1.26
CA VAL A 63 -6.62 -3.32 -2.19
C VAL A 63 -6.08 -2.53 -3.38
N ALA A 64 -5.17 -1.58 -3.17
CA ALA A 64 -4.56 -0.79 -4.23
C ALA A 64 -3.85 -1.68 -5.26
N ILE A 65 -3.09 -2.69 -4.81
CA ILE A 65 -2.31 -3.53 -5.71
C ILE A 65 -3.06 -4.75 -6.25
N THR A 66 -4.06 -5.28 -5.53
CA THR A 66 -4.74 -6.53 -5.94
C THR A 66 -6.20 -6.34 -6.34
N GLY A 67 -6.82 -5.22 -5.96
CA GLY A 67 -8.26 -5.03 -6.07
C GLY A 67 -9.10 -5.91 -5.14
N ARG A 68 -8.47 -6.60 -4.18
CA ARG A 68 -9.12 -7.55 -3.27
C ARG A 68 -8.79 -7.24 -1.82
N THR A 69 -9.71 -7.54 -0.91
CA THR A 69 -9.51 -7.41 0.54
C THR A 69 -8.84 -8.65 1.15
N ALA A 70 -8.95 -9.79 0.46
CA ALA A 70 -8.32 -11.06 0.82
C ALA A 70 -7.32 -11.48 -0.27
N THR A 71 -6.10 -11.75 0.16
CA THR A 71 -4.98 -12.20 -0.67
C THR A 71 -4.14 -13.19 0.15
N PRO A 72 -3.24 -13.97 -0.48
CA PRO A 72 -2.05 -14.48 0.22
C PRO A 72 -1.28 -13.32 0.91
N GLY A 73 -0.16 -13.63 1.57
CA GLY A 73 0.66 -12.59 2.18
C GLY A 73 0.98 -11.46 1.19
N ILE A 74 0.85 -10.21 1.68
CA ILE A 74 0.87 -9.02 0.82
C ILE A 74 2.26 -8.79 0.23
N PHE A 75 3.31 -9.08 0.99
CA PHE A 75 4.69 -8.88 0.60
C PHE A 75 5.12 -9.90 -0.45
N GLU A 76 4.70 -11.17 -0.31
CA GLU A 76 4.90 -12.22 -1.32
C GLU A 76 4.17 -11.88 -2.61
N THR A 77 2.98 -11.28 -2.50
CA THR A 77 2.24 -10.78 -3.67
C THR A 77 2.99 -9.65 -4.35
N MET A 78 3.56 -8.71 -3.60
CA MET A 78 4.33 -7.59 -4.15
C MET A 78 5.63 -8.05 -4.79
N ASP A 79 6.35 -8.96 -4.14
CA ASP A 79 7.59 -9.58 -4.63
C ASP A 79 7.35 -10.27 -5.97
N ALA A 80 6.32 -11.14 -6.04
CA ALA A 80 5.93 -11.82 -7.28
C ALA A 80 5.47 -10.85 -8.40
N LEU A 81 4.93 -9.68 -8.06
CA LEU A 81 4.53 -8.66 -9.05
C LEU A 81 5.70 -7.82 -9.55
N GLY A 82 6.71 -7.61 -8.69
CA GLY A 82 7.85 -6.73 -8.93
C GLY A 82 7.56 -5.23 -8.70
N LYS A 83 8.62 -4.48 -8.38
CA LYS A 83 8.61 -3.06 -8.00
C LYS A 83 7.81 -2.17 -8.94
N GLU A 84 8.16 -2.16 -10.22
CA GLU A 84 7.53 -1.29 -11.23
C GLU A 84 6.01 -1.48 -11.30
N ARG A 85 5.55 -2.74 -11.23
CA ARG A 85 4.13 -3.05 -11.30
C ARG A 85 3.40 -2.62 -10.03
N VAL A 86 4.01 -2.77 -8.87
CA VAL A 86 3.47 -2.30 -7.59
C VAL A 86 3.33 -0.79 -7.61
N LEU A 87 4.39 -0.05 -7.94
CA LEU A 87 4.38 1.42 -7.98
C LEU A 87 3.32 1.95 -8.95
N LYS A 88 3.25 1.38 -10.16
CA LYS A 88 2.21 1.75 -11.14
C LYS A 88 0.79 1.53 -10.63
N ARG A 89 0.53 0.44 -9.91
CA ARG A 89 -0.80 0.17 -9.34
C ARG A 89 -1.14 1.13 -8.20
N LEU A 90 -0.14 1.51 -7.39
CA LEU A 90 -0.30 2.54 -6.36
C LEU A 90 -0.64 3.90 -6.98
N ASP A 91 0.06 4.30 -8.05
CA ASP A 91 -0.24 5.54 -8.78
C ASP A 91 -1.68 5.60 -9.28
N GLN A 92 -2.17 4.47 -9.81
CA GLN A 92 -3.54 4.34 -10.27
C GLN A 92 -4.54 4.43 -9.11
N ALA A 93 -4.26 3.80 -7.97
CA ALA A 93 -5.12 3.84 -6.80
C ALA A 93 -5.17 5.25 -6.16
N ILE A 94 -4.02 5.94 -6.10
CA ILE A 94 -3.91 7.33 -5.62
C ILE A 94 -4.78 8.25 -6.48
N THR A 95 -4.71 8.11 -7.81
CA THR A 95 -5.52 8.91 -8.74
C THR A 95 -7.03 8.75 -8.52
N VAL A 96 -7.48 7.55 -8.13
CA VAL A 96 -8.90 7.26 -7.87
C VAL A 96 -9.41 7.90 -6.57
N LEU A 97 -8.52 8.23 -5.63
CA LEU A 97 -8.89 8.83 -4.35
C LEU A 97 -9.03 10.35 -4.40
N ASN A 98 -8.45 11.00 -5.42
CA ASN A 98 -8.71 12.40 -5.75
C ASN A 98 -10.19 12.67 -6.12
#